data_AF-D2QCV7-F1
#
_entry.id   AF-D2QCV7-F1
#
_cell.length_a   1.000
_cell.length_b   1.000
_cell.length_c   1.000
_cell.angle_alpha   90.00
_cell.angle_beta   90.00
_cell.angle_gamma   90.00
#
_symmetry.space_group_name_H-M   'P 1'
#
loop_
_entity.id
_entity.type
_entity.pdbx_description
1 polymer ?
#
loop_
_entity_poly.entity_id
_entity_poly.type
_entity_poly.pdbx_seq_one_letter_code
_entity_poly.pdbx_strand_id
1 'polypeptide(L)' 'MVSALGYYRQFDTQNIHDRVCIEPLLLLPFIKNKFKHGLRQDIHGGFVQIVLVLIETELLQETRNSKIYAAHSDKADSGI' A
#
# COMPACT_ATOMS: atom_id res chain seq x y z
N MET A 1 -15.50 -18.31 13.42
CA MET A 1 -14.77 -17.03 13.62
C MET A 1 -13.41 -17.17 12.94
N VAL A 2 -13.27 -16.73 11.68
CA VAL A 2 -12.01 -16.88 10.93
C VAL A 2 -11.19 -15.62 11.14
N SER A 3 -10.17 -15.71 12.01
CA SER A 3 -9.17 -14.66 12.15
C SER A 3 -8.27 -14.74 10.92
N ALA A 4 -8.44 -13.81 9.97
CA ALA A 4 -7.54 -13.69 8.84
C ALA A 4 -6.24 -13.03 9.32
N LEU A 5 -5.29 -13.84 9.78
CA LEU A 5 -3.86 -13.49 9.83
C LEU A 5 -3.34 -13.47 8.39
N GLY A 6 -3.77 -12.47 7.61
CA GLY A 6 -3.48 -12.39 6.18
C GLY A 6 -3.23 -10.96 5.76
N TYR A 7 -2.16 -10.77 5.00
CA TYR A 7 -1.91 -9.54 4.26
C TYR A 7 -2.88 -9.46 3.07
N TYR A 8 -3.62 -8.35 2.94
CA TYR A 8 -4.53 -8.16 1.82
C TYR A 8 -4.02 -7.10 0.83
N ARG A 9 -4.21 -7.38 -0.46
CA ARG A 9 -3.86 -6.50 -1.58
C ARG A 9 -5.13 -6.23 -2.37
N GLN A 10 -5.49 -4.96 -2.48
CA GLN A 10 -6.60 -4.53 -3.32
C GLN A 10 -6.08 -3.54 -4.35
N PHE A 11 -6.44 -3.77 -5.60
CA PHE A 11 -6.20 -2.87 -6.71
C PHE A 11 -7.53 -2.60 -7.39
N ASP A 12 -7.86 -1.33 -7.55
CA ASP A 12 -9.14 -0.91 -8.11
C ASP A 12 -8.94 0.18 -9.16
N THR A 13 -9.81 0.17 -10.17
CA THR A 13 -9.74 1.10 -11.30
C THR A 13 -11.12 1.63 -11.62
N GLN A 14 -11.23 2.94 -11.83
CA GLN A 14 -12.49 3.60 -12.20
C GLN A 14 -12.29 4.44 -13.46
N ASN A 15 -13.22 4.32 -14.41
CA ASN A 15 -13.22 5.01 -15.70
C ASN A 15 -11.97 4.76 -16.57
N ILE A 16 -11.23 3.68 -16.29
CA ILE A 16 -10.12 3.22 -17.14
C ILE A 16 -10.68 2.18 -18.11
N HIS A 17 -10.43 2.40 -19.40
CA HIS A 17 -10.82 1.50 -20.49
C HIS A 17 -9.69 1.41 -21.52
N ASP A 18 -9.78 0.46 -22.47
CA ASP A 18 -8.71 0.07 -23.40
C ASP A 18 -8.17 1.18 -24.34
N ARG A 19 -8.80 2.36 -24.33
CA ARG A 19 -8.39 3.55 -25.10
C ARG A 19 -7.56 4.54 -24.29
N VAL A 20 -7.43 4.32 -22.98
CA VAL A 20 -6.63 5.17 -22.09
C VAL A 20 -5.18 4.72 -22.18
N CYS A 21 -4.34 5.57 -22.74
CA CYS A 21 -2.90 5.35 -22.78
C CYS A 21 -2.23 6.16 -21.67
N ILE A 22 -1.39 5.49 -20.90
CA ILE A 22 -0.48 6.13 -19.94
C ILE A 22 0.95 5.77 -20.31
N GLU A 23 1.88 6.62 -19.93
CA GLU A 23 3.30 6.32 -20.14
C GLU A 23 3.68 4.99 -19.45
N PRO A 24 4.43 4.12 -20.13
CA PRO A 24 4.95 2.92 -19.52
C PRO A 24 5.70 3.26 -18.23
N LEU A 25 5.56 2.40 -17.21
CA LEU A 25 6.26 2.51 -15.92
C LEU A 25 5.88 3.71 -15.04
N LEU A 26 4.96 4.58 -15.46
CA LEU A 26 4.53 5.77 -14.69
C LEU A 26 4.13 5.43 -13.25
N LEU A 27 3.44 4.29 -13.06
CA LEU A 27 2.91 3.87 -11.75
C LEU A 27 3.93 3.07 -10.91
N LEU A 28 4.96 2.51 -11.55
CA LEU A 28 5.91 1.60 -10.92
C LEU A 28 6.63 2.19 -9.69
N PRO A 29 7.13 3.44 -9.67
CA PRO A 29 7.80 3.98 -8.49
C PRO A 29 6.87 4.07 -7.27
N PHE A 30 5.60 4.41 -7.49
CA PHE A 30 4.60 4.51 -6.42
C PHE A 30 4.24 3.13 -5.87
N ILE A 31 3.98 2.17 -6.75
CA ILE A 31 3.72 0.78 -6.38
C ILE A 31 4.91 0.21 -5.58
N LYS A 32 6.13 0.38 -6.08
CA LYS A 32 7.36 -0.08 -5.42
C LYS A 32 7.55 0.54 -4.04
N ASN A 33 7.31 1.84 -3.91
CA ASN A 33 7.43 2.55 -2.63
C ASN A 33 6.51 1.92 -1.58
N LYS A 34 5.30 1.56 -1.97
CA LYS A 34 4.29 1.05 -1.05
C LYS A 34 4.58 -0.36 -0.58
N PHE A 35 5.09 -1.21 -1.47
CA PHE A 35 5.58 -2.52 -1.07
C PHE A 35 6.84 -2.45 -0.20
N LYS A 36 7.76 -1.51 -0.46
CA LYS A 36 8.98 -1.35 0.36
C LYS A 36 8.66 -0.98 1.82
N HIS A 37 7.71 -0.09 2.03
CA HIS A 37 7.37 0.41 3.37
C HIS A 37 6.25 -0.37 4.06
N GLY A 38 5.31 -0.96 3.31
CA GLY A 38 4.15 -1.68 3.85
C GLY A 38 4.41 -3.15 4.20
N LEU A 39 5.40 -3.80 3.56
CA LEU A 39 5.66 -5.24 3.73
C LEU A 39 6.84 -5.59 4.64
N ARG A 40 7.64 -4.61 5.06
CA ARG A 40 8.96 -4.93 5.62
C ARG A 40 8.94 -5.51 7.03
N GLN A 41 7.85 -5.39 7.81
CA GLN A 41 7.86 -5.85 9.21
C GLN A 41 6.60 -6.57 9.72
N ASP A 42 5.44 -6.51 9.04
CA ASP A 42 4.25 -7.23 9.52
C ASP A 42 3.48 -7.93 8.38
N ILE A 43 3.74 -9.23 8.26
CA ILE A 43 2.93 -10.17 7.47
C ILE A 43 1.58 -10.45 8.18
N HIS A 44 1.43 -10.00 9.42
CA HIS A 44 0.27 -10.20 10.27
C HIS A 44 -0.56 -8.91 10.35
N GLY A 45 -1.44 -8.71 9.36
CA GLY A 45 -2.48 -7.65 9.38
C GLY A 45 -2.19 -6.40 8.56
N GLY A 46 -1.09 -6.37 7.80
CA GLY A 46 -0.78 -5.27 6.88
C GLY A 46 -1.70 -5.23 5.66
N PHE A 47 -1.85 -4.05 5.05
CA PHE A 47 -2.57 -3.90 3.80
C PHE A 47 -1.97 -2.87 2.86
N VAL A 48 -2.19 -3.09 1.57
CA VAL A 48 -1.96 -2.09 0.52
C VAL A 48 -3.20 -2.04 -0.38
N GLN A 49 -3.78 -0.86 -0.49
CA GLN A 49 -4.88 -0.54 -1.38
C GLN A 49 -4.43 0.54 -2.35
N ILE A 50 -4.55 0.26 -3.65
CA ILE A 50 -4.26 1.22 -4.73
C ILE A 50 -5.55 1.42 -5.51
N VAL A 51 -5.96 2.69 -5.67
CA VAL A 51 -7.11 3.07 -6.47
C VAL A 51 -6.65 4.03 -7.55
N LEU A 52 -6.97 3.72 -8.81
CA LEU A 52 -6.76 4.61 -9.95
C LEU A 52 -8.10 5.09 -10.47
N VAL A 53 -8.24 6.40 -10.63
CA VAL A 53 -9.45 7.03 -11.18
C VAL A 53 -9.02 7.94 -12.31
N LEU A 54 -9.61 7.75 -13.49
CA LEU A 54 -9.54 8.75 -14.55
C LEU A 54 -10.70 9.73 -14.39
N ILE A 55 -10.39 11.01 -14.24
CA ILE A 55 -11.37 12.11 -14.20
C ILE A 55 -11.03 13.03 -15.37
N GLU A 56 -11.87 13.02 -16.41
CA GLU A 56 -11.59 13.72 -17.67
C GLU A 56 -10.23 13.33 -18.26
N THR A 57 -9.23 14.21 -18.16
CA THR A 57 -7.85 13.99 -18.63
C THR A 57 -6.85 13.80 -17.49
N GLU A 58 -7.31 13.77 -16.23
CA GLU A 58 -6.47 13.64 -15.05
C GLU A 58 -6.52 12.23 -14.49
N LEU A 59 -5.34 11.64 -14.30
CA LEU A 59 -5.19 10.35 -13.62
C LEU A 59 -4.93 10.59 -12.13
N LEU A 60 -5.94 10.34 -11.31
CA LEU A 60 -5.81 10.33 -9.86
C LEU A 60 -5.36 8.94 -9.39
N GLN A 61 -4.26 8.91 -8.64
CA GLN A 61 -3.82 7.70 -7.94
C GLN A 61 -3.92 7.91 -6.43
N GLU A 62 -4.80 7.15 -5.79
CA GLU A 62 -4.85 7.07 -4.34
C GLU A 62 -4.13 5.80 -3.87
N THR A 63 -3.40 5.90 -2.77
CA THR A 63 -2.80 4.72 -2.16
C THR A 63 -2.85 4.76 -0.64
N ARG A 64 -3.46 3.72 -0.07
CA ARG A 64 -3.55 3.51 1.37
C ARG A 64 -2.73 2.28 1.76
N ASN A 65 -2.05 2.37 2.88
CA ASN A 65 -1.34 1.25 3.46
C ASN A 65 -1.35 1.34 4.98
N SER A 66 -1.28 0.21 5.65
CA SER A 66 -1.07 0.16 7.11
C SER A 66 0.25 0.86 7.46
N LYS A 67 0.22 1.74 8.48
CA LYS A 67 1.45 2.24 9.12
C LYS A 67 1.90 1.17 10.11
N ILE A 68 3.15 0.75 9.99
CA ILE A 68 3.79 -0.11 10.98
C ILE A 68 4.08 0.79 12.18
N TYR A 69 3.32 0.62 13.26
CA TYR A 69 3.77 1.08 14.56
C TYR A 69 4.88 0.13 14.95
N ALA A 70 6.13 0.53 14.71
CA ALA A 70 7.26 -0.21 15.27
C ALA A 70 6.98 -0.34 16.76
N ALA A 71 6.75 -1.57 17.24
CA ALA A 71 6.68 -1.85 18.65
C ALA A 71 8.03 -1.40 19.21
N HIS A 72 8.04 -0.20 19.80
CA HIS A 72 9.14 0.27 20.59
C HIS A 72 9.14 -0.67 21.79
N SER A 73 9.91 -1.76 21.71
CA SER A 73 10.09 -2.63 22.86
C SER A 73 10.68 -1.75 23.95
N ASP A 74 9.93 -1.62 25.04
CA ASP A 74 10.40 -1.07 26.30
C ASP A 74 11.78 -1.65 26.61
N LYS A 75 12.82 -0.81 26.52
CA LYS A 75 13.97 -1.01 27.37
C LYS A 75 13.65 -0.33 28.70
N ALA A 76 12.83 -1.01 29.48
CA ALA A 76 12.93 -0.91 30.92
C ALA A 76 14.22 -1.64 31.34
N ASP A 77 15.13 -0.84 31.90
CA ASP A 77 16.18 -1.19 32.86
C ASP A 77 17.41 -2.00 32.41
N SER A 78 18.60 -1.42 32.60
CA SER A 78 19.80 -2.06 33.23
C SER A 78 21.08 -1.20 33.07
N GLY A 79 21.49 -0.51 34.15
CA GLY A 79 22.85 0.00 34.42
C GLY A 79 23.29 1.22 33.59
N ILE A 80 23.83 2.32 34.13
CA ILE A 80 24.66 2.60 35.31
C ILE A 80 24.31 4.01 35.80
#